data_AF-A0A8T7JNH8-F1
#
_entry.id   AF-A0A8T7JNH8-F1
#
_cell.length_a   1.000
_cell.length_b   1.000
_cell.length_c   1.000
_cell.angle_alpha   90.00
_cell.angle_beta   90.00
_cell.angle_gamma   90.00
#
_symmetry.space_group_name_H-M   'P 1'
#
loop_
_entity.id
_entity.type
_entity.pdbx_description
1 polymer ?
#
loop_
_entity_poly.entity_id
_entity_poly.type
_entity_poly.pdbx_seq_one_letter_code
_entity_poly.pdbx_strand_id
1 'polypeptide(L)'
;MKNITILLLLLLPYFAEAQENSLSFKSGKDTFEFKYKIKEVTTSGGLRDLVLYSVYKNGKFIHSEKEDGGRLFSCKYKQPEVKPIKTLKNQIGWMLFGGGVCGNTSSYVAEVIIPVESYSTTYYSYTLISKEIPLIDSSDNEISIWYFEQNWGNGGTATSFFVPSKVTVNLNDDFFAFKKGNILSGIEFIEKIKSNEWLKSFLGFYIAGIRDVNPELMQYALDNYYTEGQKEWISVHLKSGGKQYLKQLIDKVRITQELLKETSGVVFLEIGS
;
A
#
# COMPACT_ATOMS: atom_id res chain seq x y z
N MET A 1 -47.52 34.62 48.29
CA MET A 1 -46.52 33.57 48.03
C MET A 1 -46.13 33.68 46.56
N LYS A 2 -44.87 34.00 46.25
CA LYS A 2 -44.38 34.20 44.88
C LYS A 2 -43.87 32.85 44.36
N ASN A 3 -44.47 32.35 43.28
CA ASN A 3 -43.99 31.16 42.58
C ASN A 3 -42.74 31.53 41.77
N ILE A 4 -41.60 30.95 42.14
CA ILE A 4 -40.36 31.02 41.37
C ILE A 4 -40.40 29.85 40.39
N THR A 5 -40.74 30.13 39.13
CA THR A 5 -40.59 29.18 38.04
C THR A 5 -39.10 29.08 37.69
N ILE A 6 -38.44 28.04 38.18
CA ILE A 6 -37.05 27.73 37.82
C ILE A 6 -37.08 27.15 36.39
N LEU A 7 -36.69 27.97 35.42
CA LEU A 7 -36.48 27.56 34.04
C LEU A 7 -35.19 26.74 33.99
N LEU A 8 -35.31 25.42 34.10
CA LEU A 8 -34.21 24.48 33.95
C LEU A 8 -33.82 24.42 32.47
N LEU A 9 -32.93 25.32 32.03
CA LEU A 9 -32.29 25.19 30.71
C LEU A 9 -31.38 23.96 30.76
N LEU A 10 -31.87 22.85 30.23
CA LEU A 10 -31.07 21.68 29.89
C LEU A 10 -30.06 22.09 28.82
N LEU A 11 -28.85 22.44 29.25
CA LEU A 11 -27.66 22.48 28.41
C LEU A 11 -27.37 21.04 27.96
N LEU A 12 -28.08 20.58 26.93
CA LEU A 12 -27.70 19.38 26.20
C LEU A 12 -26.35 19.69 25.54
N PRO A 13 -25.26 18.99 25.90
CA PRO A 13 -24.02 19.12 25.16
C PRO A 13 -24.31 18.74 23.71
N TYR A 14 -24.15 19.71 22.81
CA TYR A 14 -24.09 19.48 21.37
C TYR A 14 -22.85 18.63 21.08
N PHE A 15 -22.97 17.31 21.28
CA PHE A 15 -22.04 16.36 20.70
C PHE A 15 -22.35 16.37 19.21
N ALA A 16 -21.56 17.13 18.45
CA ALA A 16 -21.56 17.02 16.99
C ALA A 16 -21.19 15.57 16.67
N GLU A 17 -22.19 14.76 16.30
CA GLU A 17 -21.95 13.40 15.83
C GLU A 17 -21.04 13.49 14.59
N ALA A 18 -19.92 12.77 14.61
CA ALA A 18 -19.04 12.71 13.46
C ALA A 18 -19.83 12.20 12.25
N GLN A 19 -19.87 12.99 11.18
CA GLN A 19 -20.60 12.65 9.96
C GLN A 19 -20.12 11.31 9.42
N GLU A 20 -21.04 10.34 9.33
CA GLU A 20 -20.79 9.05 8.70
C GLU A 20 -20.94 9.21 7.18
N ASN A 21 -19.94 8.73 6.45
CA ASN A 21 -19.94 8.69 5.00
C ASN A 21 -20.18 7.25 4.54
N SER A 22 -20.86 7.07 3.42
CA SER A 22 -21.13 5.76 2.82
C SER A 22 -20.90 5.77 1.32
N LEU A 23 -20.30 4.71 0.81
CA LEU A 23 -20.09 4.43 -0.61
C LEU A 23 -20.57 3.01 -0.90
N SER A 24 -21.26 2.79 -2.01
CA SER A 24 -21.73 1.45 -2.37
C SER A 24 -21.53 1.15 -3.86
N PHE A 25 -21.43 -0.14 -4.17
CA PHE A 25 -21.45 -0.65 -5.53
C PHE A 25 -22.16 -2.01 -5.59
N LYS A 26 -22.57 -2.42 -6.78
CA LYS A 26 -23.15 -3.74 -7.03
C LYS A 26 -22.15 -4.63 -7.76
N SER A 27 -22.11 -5.90 -7.38
CA SER A 27 -21.41 -6.94 -8.11
C SER A 27 -22.26 -8.20 -8.17
N GLY A 28 -22.65 -8.61 -9.38
CA GLY A 28 -23.65 -9.66 -9.58
C GLY A 28 -24.98 -9.31 -8.89
N LYS A 29 -25.40 -10.17 -7.95
CA LYS A 29 -26.62 -9.99 -7.14
C LYS A 29 -26.36 -9.27 -5.82
N ASP A 30 -25.09 -9.10 -5.46
CA ASP A 30 -24.70 -8.54 -4.18
C ASP A 30 -24.53 -7.02 -4.26
N THR A 31 -24.89 -6.35 -3.17
CA THR A 31 -24.60 -4.94 -2.94
C THR A 31 -23.56 -4.84 -1.82
N PHE A 32 -22.44 -4.19 -2.12
CA PHE A 32 -21.38 -3.92 -1.16
C PHE A 32 -21.43 -2.46 -0.73
N GLU A 33 -21.29 -2.23 0.57
CA GLU A 33 -21.29 -0.90 1.17
C GLU A 33 -20.08 -0.72 2.07
N PHE A 34 -19.41 0.41 1.92
CA PHE A 34 -18.30 0.87 2.75
C PHE A 34 -18.75 2.10 3.51
N LYS A 35 -18.79 2.01 4.84
CA LYS A 35 -19.10 3.12 5.73
C LYS A 35 -17.86 3.56 6.47
N TYR A 36 -17.67 4.86 6.62
CA TYR A 36 -16.54 5.38 7.39
C TYR A 36 -16.85 6.70 8.08
N LYS A 37 -16.18 6.94 9.20
CA LYS A 37 -16.17 8.22 9.92
C LYS A 37 -14.75 8.59 10.29
N ILE A 38 -14.47 9.89 10.27
CA ILE A 38 -13.18 10.44 10.63
C ILE A 38 -13.31 11.11 11.99
N LYS A 39 -12.40 10.78 12.90
CA LYS A 39 -12.31 11.40 14.23
C LYS A 39 -10.90 11.93 14.44
N GLU A 40 -10.80 13.13 14.99
CA GLU A 40 -9.52 13.61 15.49
C GLU A 40 -9.15 12.87 16.78
N VAL A 41 -7.91 12.41 16.87
CA VAL A 41 -7.35 11.75 18.04
C VAL A 41 -5.96 12.28 18.35
N THR A 42 -5.60 12.32 19.63
CA THR A 42 -4.25 12.63 20.09
C THR A 42 -3.50 11.33 20.32
N THR A 43 -2.35 11.18 19.67
CA THR A 43 -1.43 10.05 19.87
C THR A 43 -0.12 10.55 20.49
N SER A 44 0.80 9.64 20.84
CA SER A 44 2.16 10.02 21.23
C SER A 44 2.90 10.80 20.13
N GLY A 45 2.51 10.62 18.86
CA GLY A 45 3.03 11.35 17.69
C GLY A 45 2.28 12.64 17.35
N GLY A 46 1.44 13.15 18.26
CA GLY A 46 0.63 14.35 18.09
C GLY A 46 -0.77 14.07 17.53
N LEU A 47 -1.41 15.12 17.00
CA LEU A 47 -2.75 15.05 16.41
C LEU A 47 -2.75 14.20 15.13
N ARG A 48 -3.76 13.34 15.01
CA ARG A 48 -4.01 12.43 13.89
C ARG A 48 -5.51 12.35 13.60
N ASP A 49 -5.82 11.97 12.38
CA ASP A 49 -7.16 11.54 11.98
C ASP A 49 -7.24 10.02 12.11
N LEU A 50 -8.18 9.53 12.92
CA LEU A 50 -8.56 8.12 12.97
C LEU A 50 -9.79 7.90 12.10
N VAL A 51 -9.62 7.16 11.01
CA VAL A 51 -10.71 6.65 10.21
C VAL A 51 -11.19 5.35 10.83
N LEU A 52 -12.47 5.30 11.20
CA LEU A 52 -13.15 4.07 11.58
C LEU A 52 -14.07 3.68 10.44
N TYR A 53 -13.91 2.48 9.90
CA TYR A 53 -14.70 2.00 8.77
C TYR A 53 -15.26 0.60 8.98
N SER A 54 -16.32 0.28 8.24
CA SER A 54 -16.98 -1.01 8.22
C SER A 54 -17.44 -1.35 6.82
N VAL A 55 -17.47 -2.65 6.51
CA VAL A 55 -17.88 -3.17 5.20
C VAL A 55 -19.12 -4.03 5.38
N TYR A 56 -20.06 -3.90 4.45
CA TYR A 56 -21.30 -4.66 4.44
C TYR A 56 -21.54 -5.32 3.09
N LYS A 57 -22.15 -6.50 3.13
CA LYS A 57 -22.67 -7.25 2.00
C LYS A 57 -24.17 -7.46 2.19
N ASN A 58 -24.98 -6.92 1.27
CA ASN A 58 -26.44 -6.98 1.34
C ASN A 58 -27.00 -6.49 2.69
N GLY A 59 -26.42 -5.40 3.21
CA GLY A 59 -26.79 -4.82 4.51
C GLY A 59 -26.26 -5.56 5.74
N LYS A 60 -25.59 -6.71 5.57
CA LYS A 60 -24.96 -7.47 6.66
C LYS A 60 -23.49 -7.10 6.80
N PHE A 61 -23.06 -6.83 8.02
CA PHE A 61 -21.66 -6.55 8.31
C PHE A 61 -20.78 -7.76 7.95
N ILE A 62 -19.62 -7.50 7.36
CA ILE A 62 -18.58 -8.50 7.08
C ILE A 62 -17.27 -8.07 7.73
N HIS A 63 -16.52 -9.05 8.24
CA HIS A 63 -15.30 -8.83 9.01
C HIS A 63 -14.07 -8.74 8.12
N SER A 64 -13.01 -8.06 8.57
CA SER A 64 -11.72 -8.22 7.91
C SER A 64 -11.22 -9.64 8.13
N GLU A 65 -10.47 -10.17 7.17
CA GLU A 65 -9.68 -11.39 7.35
C GLU A 65 -8.59 -11.22 8.43
N LYS A 66 -8.20 -9.97 8.72
CA LYS A 66 -7.29 -9.63 9.82
C LYS A 66 -8.07 -9.11 11.04
N GLU A 67 -7.61 -9.44 12.25
CA GLU A 67 -8.28 -9.03 13.50
C GLU A 67 -8.31 -7.50 13.72
N ASP A 68 -7.41 -6.75 13.06
CA ASP A 68 -7.20 -5.31 13.25
C ASP A 68 -7.86 -4.41 12.18
N GLY A 69 -8.63 -4.98 11.27
CA GLY A 69 -9.34 -4.22 10.24
C GLY A 69 -10.35 -3.20 10.80
N GLY A 70 -10.78 -2.26 9.93
CA GLY A 70 -11.76 -1.24 10.28
C GLY A 70 -11.18 0.05 10.89
N ARG A 71 -9.86 0.20 10.91
CA ARG A 71 -9.18 1.40 11.43
C ARG A 71 -8.00 1.82 10.56
N LEU A 72 -7.91 3.11 10.25
CA LEU A 72 -6.74 3.71 9.60
C LEU A 72 -6.35 5.01 10.31
N PHE A 73 -5.09 5.13 10.72
CA PHE A 73 -4.55 6.38 11.24
C PHE A 73 -3.91 7.19 10.12
N SER A 74 -4.26 8.48 10.04
CA SER A 74 -3.76 9.43 9.07
C SER A 74 -3.20 10.69 9.74
N CYS A 75 -2.19 11.29 9.13
CA CYS A 75 -1.72 12.62 9.46
C CYS A 75 -2.81 13.67 9.17
N LYS A 76 -2.94 14.66 10.05
CA LYS A 76 -3.95 15.73 9.94
C LYS A 76 -3.77 16.69 8.76
N TYR A 77 -2.58 16.74 8.15
CA TYR A 77 -2.32 17.72 7.07
C TYR A 77 -3.08 17.44 5.77
N LYS A 78 -3.64 16.23 5.62
CA LYS A 78 -4.51 15.87 4.49
C LYS A 78 -5.63 14.98 5.00
N GLN A 79 -6.87 15.42 4.77
CA GLN A 79 -8.03 14.61 5.12
C GLN A 79 -7.98 13.26 4.40
N PRO A 80 -8.29 12.16 5.10
CA PRO A 80 -8.45 10.86 4.47
C PRO A 80 -9.50 10.89 3.34
N GLU A 81 -9.17 10.22 2.24
CA GLU A 81 -10.00 10.10 1.05
C GLU A 81 -10.26 8.63 0.73
N VAL A 82 -11.39 8.34 0.08
CA VAL A 82 -11.73 6.99 -0.37
C VAL A 82 -11.94 7.02 -1.89
N LYS A 83 -11.24 6.16 -2.61
CA LYS A 83 -11.39 5.99 -4.06
C LYS A 83 -11.91 4.60 -4.40
N PRO A 84 -12.80 4.48 -5.40
CA PRO A 84 -13.24 3.16 -5.87
C PRO A 84 -12.08 2.45 -6.57
N ILE A 85 -11.96 1.14 -6.33
CA ILE A 85 -11.06 0.25 -7.08
C ILE A 85 -11.90 -0.45 -8.14
N LYS A 86 -11.51 -0.30 -9.41
CA LYS A 86 -12.28 -0.82 -10.55
C LYS A 86 -11.42 -1.73 -11.42
N THR A 87 -12.01 -2.81 -11.91
CA THR A 87 -11.56 -3.52 -13.11
C THR A 87 -12.05 -2.78 -14.36
N LEU A 88 -11.80 -3.33 -15.54
CA LEU A 88 -12.41 -2.84 -16.79
C LEU A 88 -13.94 -2.95 -16.79
N LYS A 89 -14.53 -3.83 -15.96
CA LYS A 89 -15.96 -4.15 -15.99
C LYS A 89 -16.75 -3.57 -14.82
N ASN A 90 -16.19 -3.60 -13.63
CA ASN A 90 -16.92 -3.30 -12.39
C ASN A 90 -16.00 -2.71 -11.32
N GLN A 91 -16.62 -2.03 -10.36
CA GLN A 91 -15.96 -1.75 -9.09
C GLN A 91 -15.88 -3.06 -8.29
N ILE A 92 -14.75 -3.26 -7.62
CA ILE A 92 -14.46 -4.47 -6.83
C ILE A 92 -13.96 -4.15 -5.42
N GLY A 93 -13.81 -2.88 -5.07
CA GLY A 93 -13.39 -2.49 -3.74
C GLY A 93 -13.19 -1.00 -3.57
N TRP A 94 -12.45 -0.64 -2.53
CA TRP A 94 -12.11 0.73 -2.17
C TRP A 94 -10.65 0.83 -1.75
N MET A 95 -10.04 1.98 -2.04
CA MET A 95 -8.75 2.39 -1.49
C MET A 95 -9.01 3.57 -0.57
N LEU A 96 -8.89 3.34 0.74
CA LEU A 96 -8.89 4.39 1.75
C LEU A 96 -7.44 4.87 1.93
N PHE A 97 -7.16 6.16 1.79
CA PHE A 97 -5.81 6.67 1.96
C PHE A 97 -5.78 8.03 2.65
N GLY A 98 -4.66 8.33 3.31
CA GLY A 98 -4.40 9.57 4.02
C GLY A 98 -2.90 9.81 4.16
N GLY A 99 -2.48 10.72 5.04
CA GLY A 99 -1.06 10.90 5.34
C GLY A 99 -0.54 9.78 6.24
N GLY A 100 0.50 9.06 5.83
CA GLY A 100 1.09 7.97 6.61
C GLY A 100 2.25 8.41 7.49
N VAL A 101 3.21 9.13 6.90
CA VAL A 101 4.36 9.68 7.62
C VAL A 101 4.23 11.19 7.65
N CYS A 102 4.19 11.77 8.85
CA CYS A 102 4.10 13.21 9.05
C CYS A 102 5.46 13.73 9.51
N GLY A 103 5.95 14.80 8.89
CA GLY A 103 7.24 15.41 9.21
C GLY A 103 7.98 15.83 7.95
N ASN A 104 9.32 15.81 7.99
CA ASN A 104 10.17 16.30 6.91
C ASN A 104 9.99 15.54 5.58
N THR A 105 9.51 14.29 5.63
CA THR A 105 9.24 13.50 4.42
C THR A 105 7.83 12.94 4.47
N SER A 106 6.88 13.69 3.92
CA SER A 106 5.50 13.23 3.77
C SER A 106 5.44 11.92 2.98
N SER A 107 4.53 11.05 3.39
CA SER A 107 4.17 9.82 2.68
C SER A 107 2.68 9.58 2.86
N TYR A 108 2.07 8.83 1.97
CA TYR A 108 0.71 8.34 2.11
C TYR A 108 0.68 7.01 2.84
N VAL A 109 -0.37 6.78 3.63
CA VAL A 109 -0.80 5.45 4.02
C VAL A 109 -2.04 5.13 3.21
N ALA A 110 -2.12 3.92 2.68
CA ALA A 110 -3.29 3.45 1.96
C ALA A 110 -3.68 2.07 2.47
N GLU A 111 -4.97 1.85 2.61
CA GLU A 111 -5.57 0.55 2.85
C GLU A 111 -6.47 0.20 1.68
N VAL A 112 -6.12 -0.90 1.02
CA VAL A 112 -6.88 -1.47 -0.10
C VAL A 112 -7.83 -2.51 0.48
N ILE A 113 -9.12 -2.38 0.17
CA ILE A 113 -10.21 -3.13 0.79
C ILE A 113 -11.03 -3.77 -0.33
N ILE A 114 -11.04 -5.10 -0.37
CA ILE A 114 -11.71 -5.87 -1.41
C ILE A 114 -12.67 -6.88 -0.74
N PRO A 115 -13.99 -6.64 -0.81
CA PRO A 115 -14.97 -7.62 -0.35
C PRO A 115 -15.07 -8.78 -1.34
N VAL A 116 -15.31 -10.00 -0.85
CA VAL A 116 -15.39 -11.19 -1.70
C VAL A 116 -16.84 -11.53 -2.07
N GLU A 117 -17.06 -11.87 -3.34
CA GLU A 117 -18.37 -12.25 -3.87
C GLU A 117 -18.87 -13.61 -3.37
N SER A 118 -17.99 -14.50 -2.93
CA SER A 118 -18.36 -15.81 -2.39
C SER A 118 -19.19 -15.71 -1.10
N TYR A 119 -19.67 -16.84 -0.57
CA TYR A 119 -20.42 -16.91 0.69
C TYR A 119 -19.64 -16.45 1.93
N SER A 120 -18.39 -15.99 1.77
CA SER A 120 -17.60 -15.49 2.88
C SER A 120 -18.27 -14.29 3.55
N THR A 121 -18.19 -14.25 4.87
CA THR A 121 -18.55 -13.11 5.70
C THR A 121 -17.33 -12.21 5.94
N THR A 122 -16.36 -12.22 5.01
CA THR A 122 -15.09 -11.52 5.15
C THR A 122 -14.77 -10.60 3.97
N TYR A 123 -13.94 -9.60 4.23
CA TYR A 123 -13.23 -8.82 3.21
C TYR A 123 -11.73 -8.94 3.45
N TYR A 124 -10.96 -8.75 2.38
CA TYR A 124 -9.51 -8.72 2.46
C TYR A 124 -9.03 -7.29 2.49
N SER A 125 -8.01 -7.02 3.30
CA SER A 125 -7.34 -5.72 3.30
C SER A 125 -5.83 -5.78 3.27
N TYR A 126 -5.24 -4.79 2.62
CA TYR A 126 -3.79 -4.61 2.53
C TYR A 126 -3.43 -3.15 2.79
N THR A 127 -2.65 -2.94 3.85
CA THR A 127 -2.19 -1.62 4.27
C THR A 127 -0.75 -1.43 3.87
N LEU A 128 -0.44 -0.29 3.26
CA LEU A 128 0.90 0.06 2.81
C LEU A 128 1.21 1.54 3.02
N ILE A 129 2.50 1.86 3.08
CA ILE A 129 3.01 3.24 3.09
C ILE A 129 3.72 3.50 1.76
N SER A 130 3.39 4.60 1.12
CA SER A 130 3.91 4.96 -0.19
C SER A 130 4.25 6.44 -0.27
N LYS A 131 5.25 6.80 -1.07
CA LYS A 131 5.57 8.21 -1.31
C LYS A 131 4.50 8.99 -2.05
N GLU A 132 3.80 8.31 -2.93
CA GLU A 132 2.67 8.86 -3.67
C GLU A 132 1.42 8.02 -3.41
N ILE A 133 0.25 8.54 -3.78
CA ILE A 133 -0.97 7.74 -3.75
C ILE A 133 -0.74 6.49 -4.62
N PRO A 134 -0.96 5.27 -4.10
CA PRO A 134 -0.73 4.05 -4.86
C PRO A 134 -1.51 4.04 -6.17
N LEU A 135 -0.89 3.48 -7.18
CA LEU A 135 -1.42 3.41 -8.53
C LEU A 135 -2.02 2.02 -8.71
N ILE A 136 -3.22 1.97 -9.25
CA ILE A 136 -3.94 0.73 -9.47
C ILE A 136 -4.00 0.50 -10.97
N ASP A 137 -3.39 -0.59 -11.39
CA ASP A 137 -3.49 -1.13 -12.74
C ASP A 137 -4.36 -2.40 -12.67
N SER A 138 -5.49 -2.39 -13.36
CA SER A 138 -6.48 -3.46 -13.24
C SER A 138 -6.74 -4.10 -14.59
N SER A 139 -6.76 -5.43 -14.58
CA SER A 139 -7.30 -6.25 -15.65
C SER A 139 -8.64 -6.88 -15.23
N ASP A 140 -9.19 -7.74 -16.08
CA ASP A 140 -10.42 -8.47 -15.75
C ASP A 140 -10.23 -9.46 -14.59
N ASN A 141 -9.02 -10.01 -14.43
CA ASN A 141 -8.75 -11.12 -13.51
C ASN A 141 -7.71 -10.79 -12.45
N GLU A 142 -6.98 -9.69 -12.59
CA GLU A 142 -5.92 -9.30 -11.67
C GLU A 142 -5.96 -7.80 -11.40
N ILE A 143 -5.77 -7.40 -10.14
CA ILE A 143 -5.36 -6.05 -9.80
C ILE A 143 -3.87 -6.04 -9.45
N SER A 144 -3.15 -5.08 -10.02
CA SER A 144 -1.78 -4.71 -9.66
C SER A 144 -1.79 -3.36 -8.95
N ILE A 145 -1.28 -3.32 -7.73
CA ILE A 145 -1.12 -2.12 -6.90
C ILE A 145 0.36 -1.75 -6.88
N TRP A 146 0.68 -0.64 -7.51
CA TRP A 146 2.04 -0.11 -7.63
C TRP A 146 2.25 1.04 -6.65
N TYR A 147 3.36 1.02 -5.95
CA TYR A 147 3.69 2.03 -4.95
C TYR A 147 5.20 2.18 -4.77
N PHE A 148 5.63 3.25 -4.10
CA PHE A 148 7.04 3.52 -3.84
C PHE A 148 7.29 3.60 -2.35
N GLU A 149 8.03 2.64 -1.83
CA GLU A 149 8.46 2.62 -0.44
C GLU A 149 9.66 3.55 -0.25
N GLN A 150 9.70 4.27 0.86
CA GLN A 150 10.93 4.95 1.26
C GLN A 150 11.84 3.97 1.99
N ASN A 151 13.02 3.72 1.44
CA ASN A 151 14.11 3.11 2.14
C ASN A 151 14.95 4.20 2.80
N TRP A 152 15.12 4.13 4.12
CA TRP A 152 15.86 5.13 4.90
C TRP A 152 17.38 5.01 4.78
N GLY A 153 17.90 3.93 4.20
CA GLY A 153 19.32 3.64 4.20
C GLY A 153 19.91 3.60 5.62
N ASN A 154 21.17 4.02 5.75
CA ASN A 154 21.91 4.00 7.03
C ASN A 154 22.00 5.38 7.73
N GLY A 155 21.53 6.45 7.10
CA GLY A 155 21.62 7.84 7.57
C GLY A 155 20.27 8.55 7.66
N GLY A 156 19.15 7.80 7.63
CA GLY A 156 17.80 8.36 7.70
C GLY A 156 17.44 9.16 6.44
N THR A 157 16.77 10.30 6.62
CA THR A 157 16.26 11.11 5.48
C THR A 157 17.35 11.47 4.47
N ALA A 158 18.55 11.84 4.93
CA ALA A 158 19.64 12.31 4.07
C ALA A 158 20.19 11.22 3.14
N THR A 159 20.02 9.95 3.51
CA THR A 159 20.42 8.80 2.70
C THR A 159 19.22 8.04 2.13
N SER A 160 18.02 8.63 2.17
CA SER A 160 16.84 7.88 1.76
C SER A 160 16.70 7.83 0.24
N PHE A 161 16.12 6.74 -0.25
CA PHE A 161 15.79 6.53 -1.65
C PHE A 161 14.47 5.75 -1.75
N PHE A 162 13.90 5.69 -2.95
CA PHE A 162 12.58 5.12 -3.16
C PHE A 162 12.68 3.80 -3.91
N VAL A 163 12.03 2.78 -3.38
CA VAL A 163 12.02 1.43 -3.93
C VAL A 163 10.63 1.18 -4.52
N PRO A 164 10.51 0.93 -5.83
CA PRO A 164 9.23 0.54 -6.42
C PRO A 164 8.83 -0.85 -5.89
N SER A 165 7.56 -0.97 -5.53
CA SER A 165 6.92 -2.18 -5.04
C SER A 165 5.63 -2.44 -5.82
N LYS A 166 5.28 -3.72 -5.98
CA LYS A 166 4.05 -4.17 -6.63
C LYS A 166 3.42 -5.25 -5.77
N VAL A 167 2.12 -5.14 -5.57
CA VAL A 167 1.30 -6.19 -4.99
C VAL A 167 0.21 -6.55 -5.98
N THR A 168 0.01 -7.83 -6.20
CA THR A 168 -0.97 -8.37 -7.14
C THR A 168 -2.03 -9.16 -6.38
N VAL A 169 -3.24 -9.12 -6.91
CA VAL A 169 -4.37 -9.91 -6.43
C VAL A 169 -5.02 -10.56 -7.63
N ASN A 170 -5.06 -11.89 -7.66
CA ASN A 170 -5.87 -12.62 -8.63
C ASN A 170 -7.30 -12.74 -8.09
N LEU A 171 -8.26 -12.24 -8.87
CA LEU A 171 -9.68 -12.19 -8.52
C LEU A 171 -10.38 -13.54 -8.72
N ASN A 172 -9.75 -14.46 -9.47
CA ASN A 172 -10.28 -15.79 -9.77
C ASN A 172 -9.65 -16.90 -8.93
N ASP A 173 -8.66 -16.60 -8.08
CA ASP A 173 -8.09 -17.61 -7.20
C ASP A 173 -9.15 -18.02 -6.15
N ASP A 174 -9.27 -19.32 -5.88
CA ASP A 174 -10.16 -19.85 -4.83
C ASP A 174 -9.84 -19.25 -3.45
N PHE A 175 -8.58 -18.88 -3.25
CA PHE A 175 -8.08 -18.21 -2.06
C PHE A 175 -7.56 -16.83 -2.43
N PHE A 176 -8.34 -15.82 -2.07
CA PHE A 176 -7.94 -14.44 -2.25
C PHE A 176 -6.73 -14.13 -1.37
N ALA A 177 -5.65 -13.64 -1.97
CA ALA A 177 -4.45 -13.23 -1.24
C ALA A 177 -3.74 -12.09 -1.97
N PHE A 178 -3.26 -11.11 -1.20
CA PHE A 178 -2.32 -10.12 -1.70
C PHE A 178 -0.95 -10.78 -1.83
N LYS A 179 -0.48 -10.92 -3.08
CA LYS A 179 0.81 -11.53 -3.39
C LYS A 179 1.78 -10.45 -3.81
N LYS A 180 3.06 -10.64 -3.48
CA LYS A 180 4.12 -9.79 -4.01
C LYS A 180 4.20 -9.96 -5.53
N GLY A 181 4.13 -8.86 -6.27
CA GLY A 181 4.20 -8.84 -7.72
C GLY A 181 5.62 -8.63 -8.23
N ASN A 182 5.91 -9.12 -9.43
CA ASN A 182 7.17 -8.86 -10.12
C ASN A 182 7.17 -7.44 -10.72
N ILE A 183 8.09 -6.57 -10.27
CA ILE A 183 8.22 -5.18 -10.75
C ILE A 183 8.57 -5.09 -12.24
N LEU A 184 9.41 -6.01 -12.73
CA LEU A 184 9.81 -5.99 -14.14
C LEU A 184 8.60 -6.26 -15.05
N SER A 185 7.66 -7.08 -14.58
CA SER A 185 6.38 -7.31 -15.23
C SER A 185 5.46 -6.09 -15.06
N GLY A 186 5.49 -5.21 -16.06
CA GLY A 186 4.76 -3.95 -16.06
C GLY A 186 5.60 -2.73 -15.73
N ILE A 187 6.94 -2.82 -15.83
CA ILE A 187 7.84 -1.69 -15.60
C ILE A 187 7.50 -0.47 -16.47
N GLU A 188 6.98 -0.69 -17.68
CA GLU A 188 6.50 0.39 -18.56
C GLU A 188 5.41 1.25 -17.91
N PHE A 189 4.55 0.64 -17.08
CA PHE A 189 3.48 1.37 -16.37
C PHE A 189 4.10 2.40 -15.43
N ILE A 190 5.11 2.01 -14.65
CA ILE A 190 5.87 2.93 -13.81
C ILE A 190 6.60 3.97 -14.68
N GLU A 191 7.27 3.53 -15.74
CA GLU A 191 8.09 4.40 -16.59
C GLU A 191 7.30 5.53 -17.25
N LYS A 192 6.04 5.28 -17.63
CA LYS A 192 5.18 6.29 -18.27
C LYS A 192 4.74 7.42 -17.32
N ILE A 193 4.88 7.24 -16.00
CA ILE A 193 4.39 8.20 -15.01
C ILE A 193 5.43 9.30 -14.77
N LYS A 194 5.23 10.43 -15.45
CA LYS A 194 6.14 11.60 -15.39
C LYS A 194 6.17 12.28 -14.03
N SER A 195 5.05 12.31 -13.30
CA SER A 195 4.98 12.93 -11.96
C SER A 195 5.95 12.29 -10.96
N ASN A 196 6.44 11.09 -11.27
CA ASN A 196 7.20 10.24 -10.36
C ASN A 196 8.66 10.05 -10.83
N GLU A 197 9.18 10.88 -11.73
CA GLU A 197 10.57 10.74 -12.21
C GLU A 197 11.60 10.78 -11.07
N TRP A 198 11.39 11.64 -10.07
CA TRP A 198 12.26 11.73 -8.89
C TRP A 198 12.22 10.48 -7.98
N LEU A 199 11.21 9.62 -8.14
CA LEU A 199 11.11 8.33 -7.43
C LEU A 199 11.87 7.21 -8.15
N LYS A 200 12.17 7.38 -9.44
CA LYS A 200 12.85 6.40 -10.28
C LYS A 200 14.36 6.60 -10.15
N SER A 201 15.03 5.64 -9.53
CA SER A 201 16.48 5.72 -9.33
C SER A 201 17.13 4.36 -9.52
N PHE A 202 18.43 4.37 -9.83
CA PHE A 202 19.25 3.16 -9.89
C PHE A 202 19.09 2.32 -8.62
N LEU A 203 19.32 2.93 -7.44
CA LEU A 203 19.21 2.22 -6.16
C LEU A 203 17.80 1.68 -5.94
N GLY A 204 16.76 2.43 -6.32
CA GLY A 204 15.38 1.98 -6.22
C GLY A 204 15.14 0.66 -6.93
N PHE A 205 15.34 0.63 -8.25
CA PHE A 205 15.13 -0.58 -9.06
C PHE A 205 16.12 -1.70 -8.72
N TYR A 206 17.38 -1.37 -8.43
CA TYR A 206 18.40 -2.36 -8.10
C TYR A 206 18.10 -3.06 -6.77
N ILE A 207 17.68 -2.32 -5.74
CA ILE A 207 17.27 -2.88 -4.45
C ILE A 207 15.96 -3.64 -4.56
N ALA A 208 15.00 -3.18 -5.38
CA ALA A 208 13.81 -3.96 -5.71
C ALA A 208 14.20 -5.32 -6.32
N GLY A 209 15.13 -5.33 -7.28
CA GLY A 209 15.65 -6.56 -7.88
C GLY A 209 16.30 -7.50 -6.88
N ILE A 210 17.05 -6.98 -5.90
CA ILE A 210 17.62 -7.80 -4.82
C ILE A 210 16.50 -8.41 -3.96
N ARG A 211 15.53 -7.60 -3.52
CA ARG A 211 14.39 -8.05 -2.69
C ARG A 211 13.54 -9.11 -3.37
N ASP A 212 13.48 -9.08 -4.70
CA ASP A 212 12.68 -9.99 -5.52
C ASP A 212 13.47 -11.20 -6.01
N VAL A 213 14.78 -11.27 -5.69
CA VAL A 213 15.72 -12.24 -6.29
C VAL A 213 15.58 -12.23 -7.83
N ASN A 214 15.52 -11.02 -8.39
CA ASN A 214 15.28 -10.76 -9.80
C ASN A 214 16.53 -10.10 -10.44
N PRO A 215 17.45 -10.91 -11.00
CA PRO A 215 18.67 -10.40 -11.61
C PRO A 215 18.41 -9.57 -12.87
N GLU A 216 17.30 -9.82 -13.59
CA GLU A 216 16.93 -9.06 -14.79
C GLU A 216 16.53 -7.63 -14.43
N LEU A 217 15.79 -7.44 -13.34
CA LEU A 217 15.46 -6.11 -12.84
C LEU A 217 16.70 -5.34 -12.35
N MET A 218 17.64 -6.04 -11.70
CA MET A 218 18.92 -5.45 -11.31
C MET A 218 19.74 -5.03 -12.54
N GLN A 219 19.76 -5.87 -13.59
CA GLN A 219 20.43 -5.57 -14.85
C GLN A 219 19.76 -4.39 -15.56
N TYR A 220 18.43 -4.36 -15.61
CA TYR A 220 17.66 -3.23 -16.12
C TYR A 220 18.03 -1.92 -15.39
N ALA A 221 18.11 -1.94 -14.06
CA ALA A 221 18.53 -0.77 -13.28
C ALA A 221 19.94 -0.30 -13.69
N LEU A 222 20.88 -1.25 -13.83
CA LEU A 222 22.27 -0.97 -14.21
C LEU A 222 22.39 -0.40 -15.62
N ASP A 223 21.57 -0.84 -16.56
CA ASP A 223 21.66 -0.41 -17.95
C ASP A 223 20.96 0.93 -18.20
N ASN A 224 19.91 1.25 -17.42
CA ASN A 224 19.07 2.42 -17.70
C ASN A 224 19.26 3.59 -16.72
N TYR A 225 19.67 3.34 -15.46
CA TYR A 225 19.72 4.38 -14.43
C TYR A 225 21.10 4.60 -13.82
N TYR A 226 22.03 3.66 -13.98
CA TYR A 226 23.35 3.80 -13.41
C TYR A 226 24.17 4.84 -14.16
N THR A 227 24.81 5.73 -13.41
CA THR A 227 25.84 6.64 -13.93
C THR A 227 27.07 6.59 -13.04
N GLU A 228 28.27 6.69 -13.62
CA GLU A 228 29.52 6.68 -12.83
C GLU A 228 29.56 7.81 -11.79
N GLY A 229 28.90 8.94 -12.05
CA GLY A 229 28.78 10.05 -11.09
C GLY A 229 28.03 9.70 -9.80
N GLN A 230 27.25 8.62 -9.77
CA GLN A 230 26.52 8.16 -8.58
C GLN A 230 27.29 7.11 -7.77
N LYS A 231 28.51 6.75 -8.17
CA LYS A 231 29.29 5.67 -7.55
C LYS A 231 29.48 5.86 -6.04
N GLU A 232 29.81 7.06 -5.59
CA GLU A 232 29.99 7.36 -4.17
C GLU A 232 28.68 7.22 -3.40
N TRP A 233 27.60 7.79 -3.94
CA TRP A 233 26.25 7.67 -3.38
C TRP A 233 25.81 6.20 -3.24
N ILE A 234 26.01 5.38 -4.28
CA ILE A 234 25.69 3.95 -4.23
C ILE A 234 26.53 3.23 -3.16
N SER A 235 27.77 3.65 -2.96
CA SER A 235 28.67 3.06 -1.95
C SER A 235 28.27 3.37 -0.51
N VAL A 236 27.35 4.32 -0.28
CA VAL A 236 26.72 4.53 1.04
C VAL A 236 25.78 3.38 1.41
N HIS A 237 25.21 2.71 0.40
CA HIS A 237 24.17 1.69 0.55
C HIS A 237 24.66 0.26 0.28
N LEU A 238 25.67 0.12 -0.59
CA LEU A 238 26.27 -1.15 -0.98
C LEU A 238 27.76 -1.10 -0.71
N LYS A 239 28.39 -2.28 -0.57
CA LYS A 239 29.85 -2.38 -0.33
C LYS A 239 30.69 -1.62 -1.36
N SER A 240 30.20 -1.51 -2.60
CA SER A 240 30.81 -0.68 -3.64
C SER A 240 29.76 -0.24 -4.66
N GLY A 241 29.86 0.98 -5.15
CA GLY A 241 29.10 1.48 -6.30
C GLY A 241 29.77 1.27 -7.66
N GLY A 242 30.89 0.54 -7.71
CA GLY A 242 31.58 0.27 -8.98
C GLY A 242 30.81 -0.73 -9.84
N LYS A 243 30.70 -0.46 -11.14
CA LYS A 243 29.96 -1.29 -12.11
C LYS A 243 30.34 -2.77 -12.08
N GLN A 244 31.63 -3.10 -11.91
CA GLN A 244 32.09 -4.50 -11.81
C GLN A 244 31.51 -5.23 -10.59
N TYR A 245 31.52 -4.58 -9.42
CA TYR A 245 30.94 -5.16 -8.21
C TYR A 245 29.42 -5.35 -8.34
N LEU A 246 28.74 -4.37 -8.95
CA LEU A 246 27.30 -4.46 -9.19
C LEU A 246 26.95 -5.62 -10.13
N LYS A 247 27.75 -5.87 -11.18
CA LYS A 247 27.58 -7.06 -12.04
C LYS A 247 27.79 -8.37 -11.28
N GLN A 248 28.82 -8.45 -10.43
CA GLN A 248 29.06 -9.64 -9.61
C GLN A 248 27.88 -9.94 -8.67
N LEU A 249 27.23 -8.91 -8.13
CA LEU A 249 26.02 -9.10 -7.32
C LEU A 249 24.84 -9.61 -8.16
N ILE A 250 24.65 -9.10 -9.39
CA ILE A 250 23.64 -9.61 -10.33
C ILE A 250 23.86 -11.11 -10.58
N ASP A 251 25.10 -11.52 -10.85
CA ASP A 251 25.43 -12.92 -11.10
C ASP A 251 25.15 -13.80 -9.88
N LYS A 252 25.45 -13.33 -8.67
CA LYS A 252 25.10 -14.03 -7.43
C LYS A 252 23.59 -14.20 -7.26
N VAL A 253 22.82 -13.14 -7.51
CA VAL A 253 21.35 -13.20 -7.42
C VAL A 253 20.79 -14.14 -8.48
N ARG A 254 21.38 -14.21 -9.68
CA ARG A 254 21.02 -15.17 -10.72
C ARG A 254 21.20 -16.61 -10.26
N ILE A 255 22.37 -16.94 -9.70
CA ILE A 255 22.64 -18.26 -9.13
C ILE A 255 21.64 -18.59 -8.02
N THR A 256 21.36 -17.65 -7.11
CA THR A 256 20.35 -17.84 -6.05
C THR A 256 18.96 -18.12 -6.64
N GLN A 257 18.56 -17.40 -7.69
CA GLN A 257 17.27 -17.61 -8.35
C GLN A 257 17.18 -19.00 -8.99
N GLU A 258 18.24 -19.45 -9.66
CA GLU A 258 18.33 -20.79 -10.24
C GLU A 258 18.22 -21.87 -9.16
N LEU A 259 18.96 -21.74 -8.06
CA LEU A 259 18.89 -22.65 -6.91
C LEU A 259 17.49 -22.69 -6.28
N LEU A 260 16.81 -21.54 -6.16
CA LEU A 260 15.44 -21.50 -5.65
C LEU A 260 14.48 -22.26 -6.57
N LYS A 261 14.63 -22.14 -7.90
CA LYS A 261 13.81 -22.88 -8.88
C LYS A 261 14.05 -24.39 -8.80
N GLU A 262 15.29 -24.82 -8.62
CA GLU A 262 15.63 -26.24 -8.47
C GLU A 262 15.11 -26.82 -7.15
N THR A 263 15.17 -26.05 -6.06
CA THR A 263 14.77 -26.52 -4.72
C THR A 263 13.27 -26.39 -4.44
N SER A 264 12.55 -25.47 -5.10
CA SER A 264 11.09 -25.36 -4.94
C SER A 264 10.30 -26.52 -5.56
N GLY A 265 10.94 -27.37 -6.37
CA GLY A 265 10.42 -28.70 -6.75
C GLY A 265 10.73 -29.82 -5.74
N VAL A 266 11.63 -29.58 -4.78
CA VAL A 266 12.14 -30.57 -3.81
C VAL A 266 11.65 -30.28 -2.39
N VAL A 267 11.28 -29.04 -2.08
CA VAL A 267 11.01 -28.56 -0.72
C VAL A 267 9.69 -27.77 -0.67
N PHE A 268 8.58 -28.48 -0.47
CA PHE A 268 7.46 -27.94 0.31
C PHE A 268 7.89 -28.03 1.78
N LEU A 269 8.65 -27.05 2.26
CA LEU A 269 8.74 -26.77 3.69
C LEU A 269 8.39 -25.31 3.89
N GLU A 270 7.32 -25.14 4.67
CA GLU A 270 6.90 -23.92 5.32
C GLU A 270 8.12 -23.12 5.79
N ILE A 271 8.38 -22.01 5.13
CA ILE A 271 9.04 -20.89 5.80
C ILE A 271 8.00 -19.79 5.83
N GLY A 272 7.24 -19.82 6.93
CA GLY A 272 6.30 -18.78 7.28
C GLY A 272 7.01 -17.44 7.46
N SER A 273 6.29 -16.40 7.07
CA SER A 273 6.42 -15.04 7.58
C SER A 273 5.07 -14.38 7.55
#